data_AF-A0A9X3H4W4-F1
#
_entry.id   AF-A0A9X3H4W4-F1
#
_cell.length_a   1.000
_cell.length_b   1.000
_cell.length_c   1.000
_cell.angle_alpha   90.00
_cell.angle_beta   90.00
_cell.angle_gamma   90.00
#
_symmetry.space_group_name_H-M   'P 1'
#
loop_
_entity.id
_entity.type
_entity.pdbx_description
1 polymer ?
#
loop_
_entity_poly.entity_id
_entity_poly.type
_entity_poly.pdbx_seq_one_letter_code
_entity_poly.pdbx_strand_id
1 'polypeptide(L)'
;MTSELIVKIDSFYDQPVEKQDDTLREVLAFANANPQKFKEIIHNEEFNELNQLPIYYEALSHDLDNWSDFFLEELNRLLAAARKSARPRTVLNHIQEFSFIKADQFKYSNDFIEILKKELDNPHPTFRYCAISGIADFMERNDHDLIDHLKKHLHDPNWRVRYWTRLTVEDLTKGSKPPKLLIADRLRAVFMSPLDFE
;
A
#
# COMPACT_ATOMS: atom_id res chain seq x y z
N MET A 1 -14.50 3.89 20.52
CA MET A 1 -14.49 2.43 20.48
C MET A 1 -14.82 1.90 21.86
N THR A 2 -15.44 0.72 21.99
CA THR A 2 -15.68 0.11 23.31
C THR A 2 -14.37 -0.48 23.85
N SER A 3 -14.23 -0.57 25.18
CA SER A 3 -13.04 -1.18 25.80
C SER A 3 -12.85 -2.64 25.38
N GLU A 4 -13.94 -3.39 25.17
CA GLU A 4 -13.89 -4.77 24.69
C GLU A 4 -13.31 -4.88 23.27
N LEU A 5 -13.73 -4.00 22.36
CA LEU A 5 -13.24 -4.01 20.98
C LEU A 5 -11.76 -3.63 20.90
N ILE A 6 -11.31 -2.70 21.76
CA ILE A 6 -9.88 -2.35 21.85
C ILE A 6 -9.04 -3.58 22.23
N VAL A 7 -9.46 -4.35 23.24
CA VAL A 7 -8.75 -5.57 23.65
C VAL A 7 -8.69 -6.61 22.54
N LYS A 8 -9.76 -6.75 21.75
CA LYS A 8 -9.76 -7.62 20.57
C LYS A 8 -8.76 -7.15 19.51
N ILE A 9 -8.70 -5.84 19.23
CA ILE A 9 -7.73 -5.28 18.27
C ILE A 9 -6.29 -5.51 18.76
N ASP A 10 -6.01 -5.22 20.04
CA ASP A 10 -4.66 -5.37 20.61
C ASP A 10 -4.13 -6.81 20.57
N SER A 11 -5.03 -7.80 20.51
CA SER A 11 -4.72 -9.24 20.45
C SER A 11 -5.01 -9.86 19.09
N PHE A 12 -5.27 -9.06 18.05
CA PHE A 12 -5.84 -9.51 16.78
C PHE A 12 -5.05 -10.66 16.14
N TYR A 13 -3.72 -10.52 16.04
CA TYR A 13 -2.87 -11.52 15.41
C TYR A 13 -2.68 -12.80 16.25
N ASP A 14 -3.02 -12.77 17.54
CA ASP A 14 -3.00 -13.95 18.42
C ASP A 14 -4.34 -14.73 18.38
N GLN A 15 -5.37 -14.16 17.76
CA GLN A 15 -6.68 -14.80 17.65
C GLN A 15 -6.71 -15.88 16.57
N PRO A 16 -7.57 -16.90 16.71
CA PRO A 16 -7.95 -17.77 15.60
C PRO A 16 -8.49 -16.96 14.41
N VAL A 17 -8.28 -17.44 13.18
CA VAL A 17 -8.71 -16.74 11.94
C VAL A 17 -10.20 -16.41 11.97
N GLU A 18 -11.05 -17.31 12.46
CA GLU A 18 -12.49 -17.08 12.55
C GLU A 18 -12.84 -15.92 13.50
N LYS A 19 -11.98 -15.68 14.50
CA LYS A 19 -12.13 -14.57 15.45
C LYS A 19 -11.55 -13.26 14.93
N GLN A 20 -10.56 -13.32 14.05
CA GLN A 20 -10.08 -12.15 13.31
C GLN A 20 -11.21 -11.60 12.43
N ASP A 21 -11.91 -12.45 11.68
CA ASP A 21 -13.06 -12.05 10.86
C ASP A 21 -14.17 -11.40 11.70
N ASP A 22 -14.50 -11.97 12.86
CA ASP A 22 -15.49 -11.38 13.79
C ASP A 22 -15.03 -10.00 14.27
N THR A 23 -13.74 -9.85 14.61
CA THR A 23 -13.17 -8.56 15.03
C THR A 23 -13.22 -7.52 13.92
N LEU A 24 -12.84 -7.87 12.68
CA LEU A 24 -12.93 -6.96 11.53
C LEU A 24 -14.37 -6.47 11.30
N ARG A 25 -15.36 -7.38 11.42
CA ARG A 25 -16.79 -7.00 11.32
C ARG A 25 -17.22 -6.05 12.43
N GLU A 26 -16.77 -6.27 13.67
CA GLU A 26 -17.07 -5.36 14.79
C GLU A 26 -16.43 -3.97 14.60
N VAL A 27 -15.19 -3.92 14.10
CA VAL A 27 -14.50 -2.67 13.74
C VAL A 27 -15.28 -1.92 12.67
N LEU A 28 -15.65 -2.60 11.58
CA LEU A 28 -16.41 -2.02 10.48
C LEU A 28 -17.79 -1.51 10.94
N ALA A 29 -18.49 -2.30 11.76
CA ALA A 29 -19.79 -1.89 12.32
C ALA A 29 -19.66 -0.63 13.18
N PHE A 30 -18.62 -0.54 14.01
CA PHE A 30 -18.33 0.66 14.78
C PHE A 30 -18.00 1.87 13.88
N ALA A 31 -17.18 1.66 12.85
CA ALA A 31 -16.78 2.68 11.89
C ALA A 31 -17.99 3.25 11.14
N ASN A 32 -18.85 2.39 10.60
CA ASN A 32 -20.07 2.78 9.89
C ASN A 32 -21.07 3.53 10.78
N ALA A 33 -21.16 3.17 12.05
CA ALA A 33 -22.00 3.89 13.01
C ALA A 33 -21.41 5.25 13.44
N ASN A 34 -20.10 5.46 13.28
CA ASN A 34 -19.38 6.63 13.80
C ASN A 34 -18.27 7.13 12.84
N PRO A 35 -18.55 7.45 11.57
CA PRO A 35 -17.53 7.58 10.53
C PRO A 35 -16.51 8.68 10.82
N GLN A 36 -16.96 9.87 11.26
CA GLN A 36 -16.07 10.98 11.57
C GLN A 36 -15.15 10.67 12.76
N LYS A 37 -15.72 10.10 13.83
CA LYS A 37 -14.97 9.67 15.00
C LYS A 37 -13.95 8.58 14.66
N PHE A 38 -14.28 7.68 13.72
CA PHE A 38 -13.36 6.64 13.29
C PHE A 38 -12.21 7.20 12.44
N LYS A 39 -12.50 8.15 11.54
CA LYS A 39 -11.45 8.91 10.82
C LYS A 39 -10.49 9.60 11.80
N GLU A 40 -11.02 10.24 12.84
CA GLU A 40 -10.20 10.86 13.90
C GLU A 40 -9.32 9.85 14.63
N ILE A 41 -9.81 8.64 14.92
CA ILE A 41 -9.02 7.56 15.54
C ILE A 41 -7.83 7.22 14.63
N ILE A 42 -8.08 6.91 13.36
CA ILE A 42 -7.03 6.59 12.38
C ILE A 42 -6.02 7.74 12.26
N HIS A 43 -6.48 8.98 12.20
CA HIS A 43 -5.60 10.14 11.99
C HIS A 43 -4.74 10.49 13.20
N ASN A 44 -5.10 9.99 14.39
CA ASN A 44 -4.33 10.14 15.62
C ASN A 44 -3.34 8.99 15.86
N GLU A 45 -3.39 7.92 15.07
CA GLU A 45 -2.39 6.84 15.14
C GLU A 45 -1.01 7.34 14.73
N GLU A 46 0.01 6.93 15.48
CA GLU A 46 1.40 7.19 15.13
C GLU A 46 1.85 6.22 14.03
N PHE A 47 2.65 6.68 13.08
CA PHE A 47 3.26 5.81 12.07
C PHE A 47 4.42 5.03 12.69
N ASN A 48 4.14 3.87 13.25
CA ASN A 48 5.11 2.93 13.83
C ASN A 48 4.63 1.48 13.65
N GLU A 49 5.48 0.51 13.95
CA GLU A 49 5.21 -0.93 13.71
C GLU A 49 4.14 -1.52 14.64
N LEU A 50 3.75 -0.81 15.69
CA LEU A 50 2.79 -1.26 16.71
C LEU A 50 1.40 -0.61 16.53
N ASN A 51 1.20 0.16 15.47
CA ASN A 51 -0.09 0.83 15.25
C ASN A 51 -1.16 -0.14 14.71
N GLN A 52 -2.41 0.28 14.89
CA GLN A 52 -3.57 -0.54 14.52
C GLN A 52 -4.10 -0.25 13.11
N LEU A 53 -3.38 0.57 12.33
CA LEU A 53 -3.78 0.97 10.99
C LEU A 53 -4.02 -0.20 10.03
N PRO A 54 -3.20 -1.28 10.00
CA PRO A 54 -3.46 -2.42 9.12
C PRO A 54 -4.83 -3.04 9.35
N ILE A 55 -5.20 -3.27 10.63
CA ILE A 55 -6.50 -3.85 11.03
C ILE A 55 -7.64 -2.91 10.63
N TYR A 56 -7.46 -1.59 10.82
CA TYR A 56 -8.46 -0.61 10.44
C TYR A 56 -8.67 -0.57 8.92
N TYR A 57 -7.60 -0.54 8.13
CA TYR A 57 -7.71 -0.53 6.67
C TYR A 57 -8.29 -1.81 6.12
N GLU A 58 -7.94 -2.97 6.68
CA GLU A 58 -8.55 -4.25 6.32
C GLU A 58 -10.06 -4.24 6.64
N ALA A 59 -10.46 -3.82 7.84
CA ALA A 59 -11.87 -3.73 8.20
C ALA A 59 -12.67 -2.81 7.25
N LEU A 60 -12.12 -1.64 6.92
CA LEU A 60 -12.75 -0.68 6.02
C LEU A 60 -12.81 -1.14 4.56
N SER A 61 -11.87 -1.98 4.11
CA SER A 61 -11.87 -2.49 2.72
C SER A 61 -13.03 -3.45 2.44
N HIS A 62 -13.70 -3.96 3.48
CA HIS A 62 -14.90 -4.79 3.34
C HIS A 62 -16.18 -4.01 3.00
N ASP A 63 -16.16 -2.67 2.99
CA ASP A 63 -17.32 -1.80 2.69
C ASP A 63 -16.92 -0.57 1.87
N LEU A 64 -16.43 -0.82 0.64
CA LEU A 64 -15.95 0.23 -0.25
C LEU A 64 -17.05 1.20 -0.72
N ASP A 65 -18.33 0.82 -0.64
CA ASP A 65 -19.44 1.72 -0.94
C ASP A 65 -19.46 2.93 0.02
N ASN A 66 -19.10 2.72 1.29
CA ASN A 66 -19.04 3.78 2.30
C ASN A 66 -17.63 4.37 2.48
N TRP A 67 -16.57 3.62 2.17
CA TRP A 67 -15.20 4.00 2.52
C TRP A 67 -14.26 4.29 1.34
N SER A 68 -14.72 4.19 0.09
CA SER A 68 -13.86 4.51 -1.06
C SER A 68 -13.33 5.95 -1.04
N ASP A 69 -14.19 6.92 -0.67
CA ASP A 69 -13.80 8.34 -0.56
C ASP A 69 -12.67 8.51 0.47
N PHE A 70 -12.78 7.79 1.60
CA PHE A 70 -11.76 7.82 2.65
C PHE A 70 -10.42 7.30 2.16
N PHE A 71 -10.35 6.17 1.45
CA PHE A 71 -9.06 5.64 0.98
C PHE A 71 -8.35 6.57 -0.01
N LEU A 72 -9.11 7.27 -0.86
CA LEU A 72 -8.53 8.27 -1.76
C LEU A 72 -8.01 9.50 -1.00
N GLU A 73 -8.76 9.99 -0.01
CA GLU A 73 -8.31 11.05 0.91
C GLU A 73 -7.06 10.62 1.68
N GLU A 74 -7.05 9.37 2.15
CA GLU A 74 -6.01 8.79 2.98
C GLU A 74 -4.71 8.56 2.21
N LEU A 75 -4.78 8.15 0.94
CA LEU A 75 -3.60 8.13 0.05
C LEU A 75 -2.93 9.50 0.02
N ASN A 76 -3.71 10.57 -0.22
CA ASN A 76 -3.18 11.93 -0.28
C ASN A 76 -2.58 12.36 1.07
N ARG A 77 -3.24 12.02 2.19
CA ARG A 77 -2.75 12.29 3.54
C ARG A 77 -1.42 11.60 3.81
N LEU A 78 -1.31 10.30 3.51
CA LEU A 78 -0.10 9.51 3.71
C LEU A 78 1.05 10.02 2.84
N LEU A 79 0.81 10.34 1.57
CA LEU A 79 1.82 10.95 0.70
C LEU A 79 2.27 12.32 1.23
N ALA A 80 1.36 13.15 1.73
CA ALA A 80 1.70 14.46 2.30
C ALA A 80 2.49 14.34 3.60
N ALA A 81 2.14 13.39 4.46
CA ALA A 81 2.86 13.09 5.70
C ALA A 81 4.27 12.53 5.40
N ALA A 82 4.39 11.61 4.45
CA ALA A 82 5.66 11.04 4.04
C ALA A 82 6.66 12.10 3.56
N ARG A 83 6.21 13.12 2.82
CA ARG A 83 7.08 14.22 2.32
C ARG A 83 7.64 15.10 3.44
N LYS A 84 6.98 15.14 4.60
CA LYS A 84 7.40 15.91 5.78
C LYS A 84 8.16 15.06 6.79
N SER A 85 8.14 13.74 6.63
CA SER A 85 8.76 12.80 7.56
C SER A 85 10.25 12.68 7.33
N ALA A 86 11.03 12.59 8.41
CA ALA A 86 12.43 12.19 8.34
C ALA A 86 12.59 10.70 7.97
N ARG A 87 11.50 9.91 8.06
CA ARG A 87 11.42 8.50 7.69
C ARG A 87 10.21 8.28 6.78
N PRO A 88 10.27 8.70 5.49
CA PRO A 88 9.13 8.58 4.58
C PRO A 88 8.62 7.14 4.42
N ARG A 89 9.53 6.16 4.46
CA ARG A 89 9.19 4.73 4.33
C ARG A 89 8.21 4.26 5.41
N THR A 90 8.41 4.64 6.67
CA THR A 90 7.51 4.25 7.76
C THR A 90 6.09 4.71 7.50
N VAL A 91 5.91 5.88 6.90
CA VAL A 91 4.58 6.38 6.50
C VAL A 91 4.05 5.67 5.26
N LEU A 92 4.89 5.51 4.22
CA LEU A 92 4.48 4.93 2.95
C LEU A 92 4.17 3.43 3.03
N ASN A 93 4.73 2.70 3.99
CA ASN A 93 4.37 1.30 4.23
C ASN A 93 2.85 1.15 4.47
N HIS A 94 2.20 2.15 5.07
CA HIS A 94 0.75 2.11 5.29
C HIS A 94 -0.08 2.23 4.00
N ILE A 95 0.50 2.68 2.89
CA ILE A 95 -0.16 2.62 1.58
C ILE A 95 -0.15 1.16 1.07
N GLN A 96 0.84 0.34 1.46
CA GLN A 96 0.88 -1.07 1.05
C GLN A 96 -0.27 -1.88 1.66
N GLU A 97 -0.74 -1.49 2.85
CA GLU A 97 -1.93 -2.08 3.48
C GLU A 97 -3.20 -1.86 2.63
N PHE A 98 -3.18 -0.96 1.64
CA PHE A 98 -4.31 -0.83 0.73
C PHE A 98 -4.42 -2.02 -0.24
N SER A 99 -3.49 -2.98 -0.19
CA SER A 99 -3.63 -4.27 -0.88
C SER A 99 -4.88 -5.07 -0.46
N PHE A 100 -5.48 -4.75 0.68
CA PHE A 100 -6.77 -5.32 1.09
C PHE A 100 -7.95 -4.82 0.24
N ILE A 101 -7.77 -3.73 -0.52
CA ILE A 101 -8.80 -3.14 -1.38
C ILE A 101 -8.85 -3.94 -2.69
N LYS A 102 -10.06 -4.39 -3.05
CA LYS A 102 -10.31 -5.03 -4.34
C LYS A 102 -10.45 -3.94 -5.41
N ALA A 103 -9.47 -3.87 -6.32
CA ALA A 103 -9.41 -2.83 -7.34
C ALA A 103 -10.64 -2.76 -8.26
N ASP A 104 -11.30 -3.89 -8.52
CA ASP A 104 -12.54 -3.98 -9.32
C ASP A 104 -13.78 -3.46 -8.58
N GLN A 105 -13.69 -3.32 -7.26
CA GLN A 105 -14.76 -2.80 -6.39
C GLN A 105 -14.49 -1.36 -5.91
N PHE A 106 -13.27 -0.86 -6.13
CA PHE A 106 -12.89 0.46 -5.67
C PHE A 106 -13.30 1.56 -6.66
N LYS A 107 -14.10 2.52 -6.20
CA LYS A 107 -14.68 3.60 -7.02
C LYS A 107 -13.62 4.47 -7.72
N TYR A 108 -12.44 4.60 -7.13
CA TYR A 108 -11.41 5.55 -7.55
C TYR A 108 -10.13 4.90 -8.05
N SER A 109 -10.17 3.66 -8.55
CA SER A 109 -8.96 2.95 -9.02
C SER A 109 -8.14 3.77 -10.02
N ASN A 110 -8.79 4.44 -10.98
CA ASN A 110 -8.09 5.30 -11.94
C ASN A 110 -7.46 6.54 -11.28
N ASP A 111 -8.18 7.23 -10.39
CA ASP A 111 -7.65 8.41 -9.70
C ASP A 111 -6.47 8.03 -8.78
N PHE A 112 -6.56 6.87 -8.13
CA PHE A 112 -5.51 6.30 -7.31
C PHE A 112 -4.23 6.05 -8.13
N ILE A 113 -4.37 5.40 -9.29
CA ILE A 113 -3.28 5.18 -10.24
C ILE A 113 -2.69 6.52 -10.72
N GLU A 114 -3.53 7.51 -11.07
CA GLU A 114 -3.04 8.81 -11.54
C GLU A 114 -2.31 9.61 -10.45
N ILE A 115 -2.71 9.48 -9.18
CA ILE A 115 -1.96 10.05 -8.06
C ILE A 115 -0.59 9.36 -7.94
N LEU A 116 -0.54 8.03 -7.94
CA LEU A 116 0.72 7.29 -7.81
C LEU A 116 1.65 7.47 -9.02
N LYS A 117 1.12 7.62 -10.23
CA LYS A 117 1.91 7.91 -11.44
C LYS A 117 2.74 9.18 -11.30
N LYS A 118 2.25 10.19 -10.58
CA LYS A 118 3.01 11.43 -10.31
C LYS A 118 4.22 11.17 -9.40
N GLU A 119 4.17 10.12 -8.59
CA GLU A 119 5.24 9.75 -7.66
C GLU A 119 6.31 8.85 -8.31
N LEU A 120 6.07 8.33 -9.52
CA LEU A 120 7.07 7.56 -10.28
C LEU A 120 8.33 8.38 -10.59
N ASP A 121 8.22 9.69 -10.77
CA ASP A 121 9.35 10.59 -11.02
C ASP A 121 9.83 11.33 -9.76
N ASN A 122 9.35 10.94 -8.58
CA ASN A 122 9.73 11.59 -7.33
C ASN A 122 11.24 11.44 -7.09
N PRO A 123 11.98 12.50 -6.66
CA PRO A 123 13.42 12.42 -6.43
C PRO A 123 13.80 11.37 -5.36
N HIS A 124 12.92 11.10 -4.41
CA HIS A 124 13.16 10.14 -3.34
C HIS A 124 12.76 8.71 -3.77
N PRO A 125 13.68 7.73 -3.71
CA PRO A 125 13.45 6.38 -4.26
C PRO A 125 12.29 5.63 -3.60
N THR A 126 12.05 5.85 -2.30
CA THR A 126 10.92 5.23 -1.58
C THR A 126 9.55 5.61 -2.16
N PHE A 127 9.39 6.84 -2.64
CA PHE A 127 8.14 7.25 -3.29
C PHE A 127 7.94 6.52 -4.61
N ARG A 128 9.02 6.42 -5.41
CA ARG A 128 8.99 5.65 -6.67
C ARG A 128 8.67 4.18 -6.43
N TYR A 129 9.29 3.58 -5.41
CA TYR A 129 8.98 2.22 -4.98
C TYR A 129 7.50 2.04 -4.60
N CYS A 130 6.99 2.92 -3.72
CA CYS A 130 5.58 2.91 -3.29
C CYS A 130 4.62 3.05 -4.48
N ALA A 131 4.95 3.94 -5.43
CA ALA A 131 4.17 4.13 -6.64
C ALA A 131 4.12 2.86 -7.49
N ILE A 132 5.27 2.21 -7.72
CA ILE A 132 5.34 0.96 -8.47
C ILE A 132 4.50 -0.15 -7.82
N SER A 133 4.59 -0.31 -6.49
CA SER A 133 3.76 -1.28 -5.76
C SER A 133 2.27 -0.96 -5.90
N GLY A 134 1.85 0.23 -5.51
CA GLY A 134 0.42 0.56 -5.48
C GLY A 134 -0.21 0.62 -6.87
N ILE A 135 0.53 1.00 -7.91
CA ILE A 135 0.02 0.91 -9.29
C ILE A 135 -0.27 -0.54 -9.66
N ALA A 136 0.61 -1.48 -9.31
CA ALA A 136 0.45 -2.89 -9.64
C ALA A 136 -0.80 -3.51 -9.00
N ASP A 137 -1.15 -3.08 -7.79
CA ASP A 137 -2.31 -3.60 -7.06
C ASP A 137 -3.64 -3.11 -7.64
N PHE A 138 -3.67 -1.93 -8.26
CA PHE A 138 -4.90 -1.30 -8.76
C PHE A 138 -5.08 -1.34 -10.27
N MET A 139 -4.02 -1.57 -11.04
CA MET A 139 -4.10 -1.54 -12.50
C MET A 139 -4.79 -2.77 -13.09
N GLU A 140 -5.44 -2.58 -14.24
CA GLU A 140 -5.95 -3.70 -15.03
C GLU A 140 -4.80 -4.57 -15.56
N ARG A 141 -5.00 -5.89 -15.50
CA ARG A 141 -4.05 -6.83 -16.10
C ARG A 141 -4.02 -6.57 -17.62
N ASN A 142 -2.82 -6.37 -18.15
CA ASN A 142 -2.54 -6.06 -19.56
C ASN A 142 -2.77 -4.60 -20.01
N ASP A 143 -2.81 -3.63 -19.09
CA ASP A 143 -2.61 -2.23 -19.47
C ASP A 143 -1.15 -2.05 -19.96
N HIS A 144 -0.95 -2.24 -21.27
CA HIS A 144 0.35 -2.22 -21.90
C HIS A 144 1.04 -0.86 -21.81
N ASP A 145 0.28 0.23 -21.85
CA ASP A 145 0.82 1.58 -21.76
C ASP A 145 1.40 1.84 -20.36
N LEU A 146 0.68 1.41 -19.32
CA LEU A 146 1.16 1.54 -17.94
C LEU A 146 2.33 0.58 -17.66
N ILE A 147 2.28 -0.64 -18.18
CA ILE A 147 3.42 -1.58 -18.12
C ILE A 147 4.66 -0.98 -18.80
N ASP A 148 4.52 -0.38 -19.98
CA ASP A 148 5.65 0.23 -20.69
C ASP A 148 6.16 1.48 -19.99
N HIS A 149 5.29 2.22 -19.30
CA HIS A 149 5.70 3.27 -18.39
C HIS A 149 6.55 2.70 -17.24
N LEU A 150 6.05 1.69 -16.53
CA LEU A 150 6.77 1.04 -15.42
C LEU A 150 8.14 0.51 -15.87
N LYS A 151 8.24 -0.09 -17.06
CA LYS A 151 9.52 -0.58 -17.62
C LYS A 151 10.60 0.49 -17.74
N LYS A 152 10.26 1.78 -17.85
CA LYS A 152 11.27 2.86 -17.84
C LYS A 152 12.08 2.88 -16.54
N HIS A 153 11.49 2.47 -15.43
CA HIS A 153 12.16 2.39 -14.12
C HIS A 153 13.10 1.19 -13.97
N LEU A 154 13.20 0.30 -14.97
CA LEU A 154 14.30 -0.68 -15.05
C LEU A 154 15.67 -0.01 -15.23
N HIS A 155 15.69 1.29 -15.56
CA HIS A 155 16.88 2.12 -15.64
C HIS A 155 16.99 3.16 -14.52
N ASP A 156 16.18 3.04 -13.45
CA ASP A 156 16.22 3.93 -12.30
C ASP A 156 17.64 4.01 -11.71
N PRO A 157 18.15 5.18 -11.25
CA PRO A 157 19.47 5.26 -10.61
C PRO A 157 19.59 4.37 -9.36
N ASN A 158 18.50 4.15 -8.63
CA ASN A 158 18.48 3.29 -7.46
C ASN A 158 18.23 1.83 -7.84
N TRP A 159 19.17 0.95 -7.48
CA TRP A 159 19.10 -0.48 -7.82
C TRP A 159 17.91 -1.22 -7.22
N ARG A 160 17.39 -0.76 -6.07
CA ARG A 160 16.23 -1.35 -5.41
C ARG A 160 14.95 -1.06 -6.18
N VAL A 161 14.81 0.16 -6.71
CA VAL A 161 13.73 0.52 -7.62
C VAL A 161 13.79 -0.36 -8.87
N ARG A 162 14.97 -0.48 -9.52
CA ARG A 162 15.13 -1.37 -10.68
C ARG A 162 14.74 -2.83 -10.39
N TYR A 163 15.16 -3.33 -9.24
CA TYR A 163 14.85 -4.70 -8.81
C TYR A 163 13.35 -4.90 -8.63
N TRP A 164 12.69 -3.97 -7.93
CA TRP A 164 11.26 -4.02 -7.68
C TRP A 164 10.44 -3.86 -8.96
N THR A 165 10.77 -2.88 -9.80
CA THR A 165 10.16 -2.71 -11.13
C THR A 165 10.18 -4.00 -11.93
N ARG A 166 11.30 -4.75 -11.91
CA ARG A 166 11.35 -6.03 -12.61
C ARG A 166 10.35 -7.03 -12.06
N LEU A 167 10.30 -7.20 -10.73
CA LEU A 167 9.36 -8.13 -10.10
C LEU A 167 7.91 -7.77 -10.46
N THR A 168 7.57 -6.48 -10.36
CA THR A 168 6.26 -5.97 -10.72
C THR A 168 5.94 -6.23 -12.19
N VAL A 169 6.83 -5.89 -13.13
CA VAL A 169 6.60 -6.13 -14.57
C VAL A 169 6.52 -7.63 -14.88
N GLU A 170 7.31 -8.47 -14.21
CA GLU A 170 7.26 -9.92 -14.36
C GLU A 170 5.91 -10.49 -13.90
N ASP A 171 5.39 -10.05 -12.75
CA ASP A 171 4.07 -10.48 -12.28
C ASP A 171 2.93 -9.94 -13.18
N LEU A 172 3.02 -8.71 -13.67
CA LEU A 172 1.99 -8.13 -14.54
C LEU A 172 1.93 -8.76 -15.94
N THR A 173 3.02 -9.34 -16.43
CA THR A 173 3.14 -9.84 -17.81
C THR A 173 3.15 -11.36 -17.94
N LYS A 174 2.67 -12.09 -16.93
CA LYS A 174 2.69 -13.58 -16.81
C LYS A 174 2.74 -14.28 -18.17
N GLY A 175 3.93 -14.75 -18.56
CA GLY A 175 4.16 -15.42 -19.86
C GLY A 175 5.16 -14.73 -20.77
N SER A 176 5.52 -13.46 -20.52
CA SER A 176 6.62 -12.79 -21.22
C SER A 176 7.98 -13.06 -20.55
N LYS A 177 9.09 -13.01 -21.30
CA LYS A 177 10.43 -13.15 -20.70
C LYS A 177 10.67 -11.96 -19.77
N PRO A 178 10.99 -12.17 -18.49
CA PRO A 178 11.18 -11.08 -17.56
C PRO A 178 12.35 -10.18 -18.01
N PRO A 179 12.27 -8.87 -17.76
CA PRO A 179 13.37 -7.97 -18.05
C PRO A 179 14.64 -8.42 -17.30
N LYS A 180 15.80 -8.41 -17.98
CA LYS A 180 17.05 -8.83 -17.34
C LYS A 180 17.58 -7.75 -16.40
N LEU A 181 17.83 -8.11 -15.14
CA LEU A 181 18.61 -7.27 -14.24
C LEU A 181 20.09 -7.22 -14.64
N LEU A 182 20.71 -6.09 -14.33
CA LEU A 182 22.16 -5.97 -14.30
C LEU A 182 22.74 -7.03 -13.34
N ILE A 183 23.91 -7.58 -13.68
CA ILE A 183 24.59 -8.60 -12.85
C ILE A 183 24.84 -8.05 -11.44
N ALA A 184 25.22 -6.78 -11.34
CA ALA A 184 25.43 -6.10 -10.07
C ALA A 184 24.17 -6.07 -9.20
N ASP A 185 22.98 -5.88 -9.78
CA ASP A 185 21.72 -5.83 -9.03
C ASP A 185 21.32 -7.22 -8.53
N ARG A 186 21.59 -8.27 -9.32
CA ARG A 186 21.42 -9.66 -8.88
C ARG A 186 22.33 -10.00 -7.70
N LEU A 187 23.59 -9.60 -7.77
CA LEU A 187 24.53 -9.80 -6.66
C LEU A 187 24.09 -9.03 -5.42
N ARG A 188 23.69 -7.76 -5.56
CA ARG A 188 23.17 -6.97 -4.43
C ARG A 188 21.95 -7.61 -3.79
N ALA A 189 20.99 -8.10 -4.56
CA ALA A 189 19.79 -8.76 -4.03
C ALA A 189 20.08 -10.08 -3.27
N VAL A 190 21.26 -10.68 -3.45
CA VAL A 190 21.70 -11.84 -2.65
C VAL A 190 22.23 -11.42 -1.28
N PHE A 191 22.87 -10.25 -1.17
CA PHE A 191 23.54 -9.79 0.05
C PHE A 191 22.77 -8.70 0.80
N MET A 192 21.79 -8.06 0.17
CA MET A 192 21.05 -6.92 0.69
C MET A 192 19.57 -7.09 0.39
N SER A 193 18.72 -6.72 1.35
CA SER A 193 17.29 -6.66 1.12
C SER A 193 16.97 -5.57 0.09
N PRO A 194 16.31 -5.91 -1.04
CA PRO A 194 15.84 -4.94 -2.01
C PRO A 194 14.67 -4.11 -1.47
N LEU A 195 14.08 -4.54 -0.35
CA LEU A 195 13.01 -3.82 0.34
C LEU A 195 13.55 -2.72 1.24
N ASP A 196 14.85 -2.73 1.57
CA ASP A 196 15.43 -1.78 2.51
C ASP A 196 15.86 -0.45 1.90
N PHE A 197 14.91 0.45 1.77
CA PHE A 197 15.15 1.88 1.51
C PHE A 197 15.39 2.58 2.85
N GLU A 198 16.64 2.61 3.31
CA GLU A 198 17.11 3.55 4.34
C GLU A 198 17.27 4.96 3.77
#